data_AF-A0A967CUQ6-F1
#
_entry.id   AF-A0A967CUQ6-F1
#
_cell.length_a   1.000
_cell.length_b   1.000
_cell.length_c   1.000
_cell.angle_alpha   90.00
_cell.angle_beta   90.00
_cell.angle_gamma   90.00
#
_symmetry.space_group_name_H-M   'P 1'
#
loop_
_entity.id
_entity.type
_entity.pdbx_description
1 polymer ?
#
loop_
_entity_poly.entity_id
_entity_poly.type
_entity_poly.pdbx_seq_one_letter_code
_entity_poly.pdbx_strand_id
1 'polypeptide(L)'
;LGRLGQHDRALVVLERAARLKPGDAAIAHNKGRTLEALGRADEAERAYDEALAIDHRMLPCLTARAPALPRWQGEEPLSGRLLLYPEQADVESDAARRDTLMLLRGAEGLRARGIDAVLQCAADVADLIDMPTLRRDAPLHGFVAAAPLRSLPHLLGWTLQSLPPPGAPRQTPQPSSRLGWFARTAPPAGKDVVIDPSDVTKCGFVVGDDTAATHVAALLGIPTLLLLPPAADWLWGPARGPSPWYPSLEVIGEEESEKLAAWLGRC
;
A
#
# COMPACT_ATOMS: atom_id res chain seq x y z
N LEU A 1 1.68 -21.13 -15.25
CA LEU A 1 1.28 -20.00 -16.12
C LEU A 1 1.52 -18.66 -15.44
N GLY A 2 0.90 -18.37 -14.28
CA GLY A 2 1.18 -17.13 -13.53
C GLY A 2 2.64 -16.95 -13.09
N ARG A 3 3.30 -18.00 -12.58
CA ARG A 3 4.75 -17.99 -12.27
C ARG A 3 5.68 -17.90 -13.48
N LEU A 4 5.13 -17.96 -14.70
CA LEU A 4 5.87 -17.93 -15.97
C LEU A 4 5.60 -16.63 -16.76
N GLY A 5 5.00 -15.61 -16.13
CA GLY A 5 4.67 -14.34 -16.80
C GLY A 5 3.51 -14.41 -17.80
N GLN A 6 2.86 -15.58 -17.97
CA GLN A 6 1.79 -15.78 -18.94
C GLN A 6 0.42 -15.50 -18.33
N HIS A 7 0.20 -14.25 -17.92
CA HIS A 7 -0.95 -13.85 -17.12
C HIS A 7 -2.28 -13.94 -17.89
N ASP A 8 -2.33 -13.55 -19.17
CA ASP A 8 -3.56 -13.67 -19.99
C ASP A 8 -4.04 -15.11 -20.13
N ARG A 9 -3.12 -16.04 -20.43
CA ARG A 9 -3.44 -17.48 -20.53
C ARG A 9 -3.82 -18.06 -19.16
N ALA A 10 -3.17 -17.61 -18.09
CA ALA A 10 -3.52 -18.02 -16.74
C ALA A 10 -4.95 -17.60 -16.39
N LEU A 11 -5.37 -16.39 -16.78
CA LEU A 11 -6.71 -15.89 -16.51
C LEU A 11 -7.78 -16.74 -17.20
N VAL A 12 -7.61 -17.04 -18.50
CA VAL A 12 -8.55 -17.89 -19.25
C VAL A 12 -8.69 -19.28 -18.60
N VAL A 13 -7.57 -19.86 -18.14
CA VAL A 13 -7.59 -21.16 -17.45
C VAL A 13 -8.31 -21.06 -16.11
N LEU A 14 -8.06 -20.01 -15.33
CA LEU A 14 -8.69 -19.79 -14.03
C LEU A 14 -10.20 -19.51 -14.16
N GLU A 15 -10.64 -18.78 -15.18
CA GLU A 15 -12.07 -18.58 -15.47
C GLU A 15 -12.77 -19.89 -15.84
N ARG A 16 -12.11 -20.73 -16.64
CA ARG A 16 -12.64 -22.07 -16.94
C ARG A 16 -12.68 -22.93 -15.69
N ALA A 17 -11.66 -22.87 -14.84
CA ALA A 17 -11.60 -23.62 -13.59
C ALA A 17 -12.70 -23.16 -12.62
N ALA A 18 -12.97 -21.85 -12.51
CA ALA A 18 -14.03 -21.29 -11.69
C ALA A 18 -15.43 -21.74 -12.15
N ARG A 19 -15.65 -21.88 -13.47
CA ARG A 19 -16.90 -22.45 -14.01
C ARG A 19 -17.07 -23.94 -13.69
N LEU A 20 -15.98 -24.70 -13.66
CA LEU A 20 -16.01 -26.15 -13.41
C LEU A 20 -16.11 -26.48 -11.92
N LYS A 21 -15.52 -25.65 -11.06
CA LYS A 21 -15.55 -25.80 -9.61
C LYS A 21 -15.90 -24.46 -8.95
N PRO A 22 -17.17 -24.04 -9.02
CA PRO A 22 -17.63 -22.84 -8.34
C PRO A 22 -17.48 -23.02 -6.82
N GLY A 23 -17.13 -21.96 -6.11
CA GLY A 23 -16.91 -22.04 -4.66
C GLY A 23 -15.58 -22.64 -4.23
N ASP A 24 -14.55 -22.63 -5.10
CA ASP A 24 -13.18 -22.94 -4.71
C ASP A 24 -12.39 -21.64 -4.50
N ALA A 25 -12.12 -21.32 -3.23
CA ALA A 25 -11.45 -20.08 -2.86
C ALA A 25 -10.04 -19.97 -3.47
N ALA A 26 -9.34 -21.09 -3.74
CA ALA A 26 -7.98 -21.08 -4.28
C ALA A 26 -7.99 -20.62 -5.73
N ILE A 27 -9.03 -20.99 -6.48
CA ILE A 27 -9.22 -20.54 -7.86
C ILE A 27 -9.49 -19.04 -7.88
N ALA A 28 -10.39 -18.55 -7.02
CA ALA A 28 -10.71 -17.13 -6.92
C ALA A 28 -9.49 -16.29 -6.50
N HIS A 29 -8.72 -16.73 -5.49
CA HIS A 29 -7.49 -16.05 -5.07
C HIS A 29 -6.42 -16.03 -6.17
N ASN A 30 -6.20 -17.15 -6.87
CA ASN A 30 -5.24 -17.21 -7.97
C ASN A 30 -5.68 -16.37 -9.17
N LYS A 31 -7.00 -16.21 -9.38
CA LYS A 31 -7.57 -15.28 -10.36
C LYS A 31 -7.28 -13.84 -9.97
N GLY A 32 -7.46 -13.47 -8.70
CA GLY A 32 -7.07 -12.16 -8.14
C GLY A 32 -5.62 -11.81 -8.47
N ARG A 33 -4.67 -12.69 -8.10
CA ARG A 33 -3.24 -12.50 -8.39
C ARG A 33 -2.91 -12.34 -9.87
N THR A 34 -3.65 -13.07 -10.72
CA THR A 34 -3.44 -13.01 -12.17
C THR A 34 -3.96 -11.71 -12.75
N LEU A 35 -5.07 -11.19 -12.24
CA LEU A 35 -5.65 -9.91 -12.64
C LEU A 35 -4.80 -8.71 -12.17
N GLU A 36 -4.20 -8.78 -10.98
CA GLU A 36 -3.22 -7.77 -10.51
C GLU A 36 -2.04 -7.67 -11.47
N ALA A 37 -1.47 -8.81 -11.86
CA ALA A 37 -0.34 -8.85 -12.79
C ALA A 37 -0.69 -8.34 -14.21
N LEU A 38 -1.97 -8.26 -14.54
CA LEU A 38 -2.49 -7.66 -15.78
C LEU A 38 -2.89 -6.18 -15.61
N GLY A 39 -2.70 -5.59 -14.42
CA GLY A 39 -3.11 -4.22 -14.11
C GLY A 39 -4.64 -4.04 -13.97
N ARG A 40 -5.40 -5.13 -13.83
CA ARG A 40 -6.88 -5.12 -13.71
C ARG A 40 -7.30 -5.13 -12.23
N ALA A 41 -6.93 -4.08 -11.51
CA ALA A 41 -7.05 -3.99 -10.06
C ALA A 41 -8.50 -4.21 -9.54
N ASP A 42 -9.50 -3.56 -10.15
CA ASP A 42 -10.91 -3.70 -9.71
C ASP A 42 -11.47 -5.13 -9.85
N GLU A 43 -10.96 -5.90 -10.80
CA GLU A 43 -11.37 -7.28 -10.98
C GLU A 43 -10.58 -8.22 -10.08
N ALA A 44 -9.33 -7.87 -9.78
CA ALA A 44 -8.52 -8.61 -8.84
C ALA A 44 -9.13 -8.56 -7.43
N GLU A 45 -9.52 -7.37 -6.97
CA GLU A 45 -10.11 -7.17 -5.65
C GLU A 45 -11.40 -7.97 -5.49
N ARG A 46 -12.27 -7.94 -6.50
CA ARG A 46 -13.50 -8.77 -6.52
C ARG A 46 -13.20 -10.27 -6.45
N ALA A 47 -12.14 -10.73 -7.09
CA ALA A 47 -11.75 -12.14 -7.05
C ALA A 47 -11.15 -12.54 -5.69
N TYR A 48 -10.45 -11.62 -5.01
CA TYR A 48 -10.02 -11.83 -3.63
C TYR A 48 -11.19 -11.82 -2.64
N ASP A 49 -12.16 -10.93 -2.83
CA ASP A 49 -13.39 -10.90 -2.04
C ASP A 49 -14.21 -12.19 -2.19
N GLU A 50 -14.32 -12.68 -3.41
CA GLU A 50 -14.94 -13.98 -3.69
C GLU A 50 -14.19 -15.11 -2.94
N ALA A 51 -12.85 -15.12 -2.98
CA ALA A 51 -12.06 -16.11 -2.26
C ALA A 51 -12.28 -16.06 -0.74
N LEU A 52 -12.31 -14.86 -0.17
CA LEU A 52 -12.57 -14.62 1.26
C LEU A 52 -13.99 -15.01 1.67
N ALA A 53 -14.99 -14.75 0.83
CA ALA A 53 -16.38 -15.12 1.07
C ALA A 53 -16.60 -16.64 1.06
N ILE A 54 -15.87 -17.36 0.20
CA ILE A 54 -15.94 -18.81 0.07
C ILE A 54 -15.24 -19.51 1.25
N ASP A 55 -14.00 -19.14 1.53
CA ASP A 55 -13.25 -19.73 2.63
C ASP A 55 -12.42 -18.67 3.35
N HIS A 56 -13.02 -18.15 4.41
CA HIS A 56 -12.38 -17.25 5.37
C HIS A 56 -11.11 -17.83 6.03
N ARG A 57 -10.80 -19.13 5.89
CA ARG A 57 -9.60 -19.76 6.47
C ARG A 57 -8.49 -20.00 5.45
N MET A 58 -8.77 -19.87 4.15
CA MET A 58 -7.83 -20.23 3.09
C MET A 58 -6.64 -19.26 2.94
N LEU A 59 -6.67 -18.17 3.72
CA LEU A 59 -5.58 -17.23 3.93
C LEU A 59 -5.21 -17.23 5.42
N PRO A 60 -4.49 -18.25 5.94
CA PRO A 60 -4.19 -18.33 7.38
C PRO A 60 -3.53 -17.07 7.96
N CYS A 61 -2.93 -16.22 7.11
CA CYS A 61 -2.30 -14.96 7.50
C CYS A 61 -3.23 -13.72 7.44
N LEU A 62 -4.27 -13.70 6.58
CA LEU A 62 -5.12 -12.50 6.40
C LEU A 62 -6.29 -12.47 7.39
N THR A 63 -6.94 -13.61 7.69
CA THR A 63 -8.08 -13.63 8.63
C THR A 63 -7.71 -13.71 10.10
N ALA A 64 -6.50 -14.18 10.44
CA ALA A 64 -5.95 -14.00 11.79
C ALA A 64 -5.72 -12.52 12.16
N ARG A 65 -5.74 -11.63 11.17
CA ARG A 65 -5.55 -10.19 11.32
C ARG A 65 -6.83 -9.39 11.08
N ALA A 66 -7.87 -10.02 10.56
CA ALA A 66 -9.16 -9.37 10.38
C ALA A 66 -9.80 -9.09 11.76
N PRO A 67 -10.32 -7.87 11.98
CA PRO A 67 -11.06 -7.56 13.18
C PRO A 67 -12.37 -8.37 13.21
N ALA A 68 -12.85 -8.68 14.41
CA ALA A 68 -14.16 -9.33 14.60
C ALA A 68 -15.32 -8.32 14.39
N LEU A 69 -15.39 -7.75 13.19
CA LEU A 69 -16.38 -6.77 12.76
C LEU A 69 -16.92 -7.16 11.38
N PRO A 70 -18.18 -6.82 11.04
CA PRO A 70 -18.68 -6.92 9.69
C PRO A 70 -17.78 -6.18 8.70
N ARG A 71 -17.59 -6.72 7.49
CA ARG A 71 -16.84 -6.03 6.44
C ARG A 71 -17.71 -4.98 5.78
N TRP A 72 -17.24 -3.73 5.74
CA TRP A 72 -17.86 -2.65 4.98
C TRP A 72 -17.46 -2.75 3.51
N GLN A 73 -18.44 -2.74 2.63
CA GLN A 73 -18.28 -2.88 1.18
C GLN A 73 -18.71 -1.63 0.41
N GLY A 74 -18.75 -0.48 1.08
CA GLY A 74 -19.12 0.80 0.47
C GLY A 74 -20.59 1.17 0.64
N GLU A 75 -21.37 0.36 1.37
CA GLU A 75 -22.78 0.64 1.63
C GLU A 75 -22.96 1.90 2.49
N GLU A 76 -23.96 2.70 2.13
CA GLU A 76 -24.37 3.91 2.84
C GLU A 76 -25.89 3.87 3.13
N PRO A 77 -26.36 4.43 4.27
CA PRO A 77 -25.59 5.15 5.28
C PRO A 77 -24.90 4.22 6.30
N LEU A 78 -23.71 4.61 6.78
CA LEU A 78 -23.02 3.93 7.87
C LEU A 78 -23.35 4.62 9.21
N SER A 79 -24.10 3.95 10.09
CA SER A 79 -24.56 4.51 11.37
C SER A 79 -23.61 4.15 12.54
N GLY A 80 -22.34 4.52 12.43
CA GLY A 80 -21.33 4.28 13.46
C GLY A 80 -19.90 4.37 12.94
N ARG A 81 -18.93 3.96 13.77
CA ARG A 81 -17.51 4.04 13.39
C ARG A 81 -17.08 2.92 12.47
N LEU A 82 -16.27 3.28 11.48
CA LEU A 82 -15.59 2.35 10.57
C LEU A 82 -14.15 2.13 11.03
N LEU A 83 -13.73 0.87 11.15
CA LEU A 83 -12.32 0.55 11.39
C LEU A 83 -11.61 0.33 10.06
N LEU A 84 -10.56 1.10 9.77
CA LEU A 84 -9.63 0.79 8.69
C LEU A 84 -8.50 -0.08 9.25
N TYR A 85 -8.10 -1.14 8.57
CA TYR A 85 -7.02 -2.01 9.06
C TYR A 85 -6.13 -2.56 7.93
N PRO A 86 -4.82 -2.73 8.17
CA PRO A 86 -3.93 -3.39 7.22
C PRO A 86 -4.14 -4.90 7.29
N GLU A 87 -4.74 -5.47 6.25
CA GLU A 87 -5.08 -6.89 6.20
C GLU A 87 -3.91 -7.78 5.75
N GLN A 88 -3.01 -7.26 4.91
CA GLN A 88 -1.93 -8.03 4.27
C GLN A 88 -0.81 -8.45 5.21
N ALA A 89 -0.50 -7.62 6.20
CA ALA A 89 0.69 -7.74 7.00
C ALA A 89 0.40 -7.45 8.48
N ASP A 90 1.32 -7.82 9.36
CA ASP A 90 1.19 -7.43 10.77
C ASP A 90 1.18 -5.91 10.87
N VAL A 91 0.35 -5.32 11.74
CA VAL A 91 0.25 -3.86 11.89
C VAL A 91 1.62 -3.22 12.18
N GLU A 92 2.50 -3.96 12.87
CA GLU A 92 3.86 -3.56 13.22
C GLU A 92 4.90 -3.94 12.16
N SER A 93 4.50 -4.36 10.97
CA SER A 93 5.42 -4.66 9.86
C SER A 93 5.68 -3.43 8.99
N ASP A 94 6.81 -3.41 8.30
CA ASP A 94 7.13 -2.37 7.32
C ASP A 94 6.09 -2.29 6.19
N ALA A 95 5.63 -3.45 5.69
CA ALA A 95 4.63 -3.52 4.64
C ALA A 95 3.28 -2.88 5.05
N ALA A 96 2.81 -3.12 6.29
CA ALA A 96 1.59 -2.50 6.79
C ALA A 96 1.72 -0.97 6.93
N ARG A 97 2.88 -0.49 7.41
CA ARG A 97 3.16 0.95 7.50
C ARG A 97 3.16 1.60 6.13
N ARG A 98 3.87 1.00 5.17
CA ARG A 98 3.89 1.45 3.77
C ARG A 98 2.48 1.54 3.19
N ASP A 99 1.71 0.45 3.25
CA ASP A 99 0.36 0.39 2.72
C ASP A 99 -0.53 1.46 3.35
N THR A 100 -0.41 1.67 4.66
CA THR A 100 -1.11 2.72 5.38
C THR A 100 -0.77 4.11 4.84
N LEU A 101 0.52 4.43 4.67
CA LEU A 101 0.97 5.73 4.16
C LEU A 101 0.51 6.00 2.72
N MET A 102 0.33 4.96 1.91
CA MET A 102 -0.20 5.10 0.55
C MET A 102 -1.72 5.27 0.54
N LEU A 103 -2.43 4.42 1.27
CA LEU A 103 -3.88 4.21 1.10
C LEU A 103 -4.73 5.09 2.00
N LEU A 104 -4.15 5.66 3.07
CA LEU A 104 -4.83 6.59 3.97
C LEU A 104 -5.36 7.85 3.26
N ARG A 105 -4.92 8.14 2.03
CA ARG A 105 -5.48 9.21 1.20
C ARG A 105 -6.98 9.08 0.96
N GLY A 106 -7.51 7.86 1.04
CA GLY A 106 -8.95 7.61 1.05
C GLY A 106 -9.70 8.22 2.25
N ALA A 107 -9.00 8.62 3.31
CA ALA A 107 -9.60 9.21 4.51
C ALA A 107 -10.42 10.48 4.22
N GLU A 108 -9.96 11.35 3.31
CA GLU A 108 -10.75 12.52 2.91
C GLU A 108 -12.03 12.13 2.18
N GLY A 109 -11.97 11.09 1.34
CA GLY A 109 -13.16 10.54 0.67
C GLY A 109 -14.17 9.96 1.66
N LEU A 110 -13.70 9.28 2.72
CA LEU A 110 -14.56 8.81 3.81
C LEU A 110 -15.19 9.96 4.58
N ARG A 111 -14.41 10.99 4.93
CA ARG A 111 -14.92 12.20 5.61
C ARG A 111 -15.94 12.96 4.78
N ALA A 112 -15.71 13.08 3.47
CA ALA A 112 -16.63 13.73 2.55
C ALA A 112 -17.99 12.99 2.46
N ARG A 113 -18.01 11.68 2.70
CA ARG A 113 -19.21 10.85 2.83
C ARG A 113 -19.80 10.85 4.25
N GLY A 114 -19.24 11.63 5.17
CA GLY A 114 -19.69 11.69 6.57
C GLY A 114 -19.34 10.44 7.39
N ILE A 115 -18.40 9.61 6.93
CA ILE A 115 -18.00 8.38 7.61
C ILE A 115 -16.95 8.70 8.68
N ASP A 116 -17.27 8.36 9.93
CA ASP A 116 -16.34 8.42 11.06
C ASP A 116 -15.41 7.19 11.04
N ALA A 117 -14.27 7.35 10.39
CA ALA A 117 -13.27 6.29 10.24
C ALA A 117 -12.11 6.44 11.24
N VAL A 118 -11.68 5.31 11.80
CA VAL A 118 -10.51 5.19 12.68
C VAL A 118 -9.56 4.18 12.07
N LEU A 119 -8.27 4.51 12.03
CA LEU A 119 -7.24 3.65 11.46
C LEU A 119 -6.55 2.80 12.52
N GLN A 120 -6.53 1.49 12.33
CA GLN A 120 -5.64 0.60 13.07
C GLN A 120 -4.22 0.66 12.49
N CYS A 121 -3.25 1.18 13.24
CA CYS A 121 -1.86 1.32 12.77
C CYS A 121 -0.84 1.23 13.91
N ALA A 122 0.44 1.16 13.54
CA ALA A 122 1.57 1.27 14.46
C ALA A 122 1.70 2.70 15.00
N ALA A 123 2.33 2.83 16.18
CA ALA A 123 2.42 4.11 16.90
C ALA A 123 3.18 5.20 16.13
N ASP A 124 4.27 4.83 15.47
CA ASP A 124 5.09 5.74 14.65
C ASP A 124 4.31 6.29 13.45
N VAL A 125 3.44 5.49 12.83
CA VAL A 125 2.52 5.97 11.78
C VAL A 125 1.47 6.90 12.37
N ALA A 126 0.92 6.59 13.55
CA ALA A 126 -0.07 7.44 14.21
C ALA A 126 0.46 8.86 14.49
N ASP A 127 1.74 9.00 14.81
CA ASP A 127 2.39 10.29 15.06
C ASP A 127 2.56 11.15 13.78
N LEU A 128 2.48 10.54 12.59
CA LEU A 128 2.69 11.20 11.31
C LEU A 128 1.41 11.71 10.65
N ILE A 129 0.26 11.09 10.95
CA ILE A 129 -0.98 11.25 10.19
C ILE A 129 -2.05 12.04 10.92
N ASP A 130 -2.85 12.81 10.18
CA ASP A 130 -4.00 13.52 10.72
C ASP A 130 -5.31 12.74 10.62
N MET A 131 -5.41 11.65 11.39
CA MET A 131 -6.61 10.81 11.51
C MET A 131 -6.71 10.20 12.92
N PRO A 132 -7.92 9.93 13.44
CA PRO A 132 -8.07 9.07 14.61
C PRO A 132 -7.45 7.69 14.37
N THR A 133 -6.68 7.20 15.35
CA THR A 133 -6.00 5.91 15.26
C THR A 133 -6.35 4.98 16.42
N LEU A 134 -6.09 3.69 16.23
CA LEU A 134 -6.33 2.63 17.19
C LEU A 134 -5.17 1.62 17.17
N ARG A 135 -4.74 1.13 18.33
CA ARG A 135 -3.79 0.02 18.40
C ARG A 135 -4.50 -1.31 18.12
N ARG A 136 -3.77 -2.32 17.64
CA ARG A 136 -4.36 -3.62 17.28
C ARG A 136 -5.05 -4.35 18.44
N ASP A 137 -4.55 -4.20 19.64
CA ASP A 137 -5.04 -4.83 20.86
C ASP A 137 -6.16 -4.03 21.56
N ALA A 138 -6.47 -2.83 21.07
CA ALA A 138 -7.49 -1.99 21.67
C ALA A 138 -8.91 -2.55 21.41
N PRO A 139 -9.84 -2.36 22.36
CA PRO A 139 -11.20 -2.87 22.22
C PRO A 139 -11.97 -2.16 21.10
N LEU A 140 -12.74 -2.92 20.34
CA LEU A 140 -13.49 -2.44 19.17
C LEU A 140 -14.91 -1.93 19.52
N HIS A 141 -15.09 -1.37 20.71
CA HIS A 141 -16.40 -0.86 21.14
C HIS A 141 -16.86 0.33 20.27
N GLY A 142 -18.11 0.29 19.80
CA GLY A 142 -18.71 1.36 18.99
C GLY A 142 -18.29 1.37 17.52
N PHE A 143 -17.53 0.38 17.06
CA PHE A 143 -17.34 0.12 15.64
C PHE A 143 -18.48 -0.74 15.11
N VAL A 144 -19.01 -0.38 13.95
CA VAL A 144 -20.13 -1.09 13.31
C VAL A 144 -19.67 -1.96 12.13
N ALA A 145 -18.51 -1.62 11.56
CA ALA A 145 -17.90 -2.37 10.48
C ALA A 145 -16.39 -2.09 10.40
N ALA A 146 -15.69 -2.86 9.56
CA ALA A 146 -14.30 -2.65 9.23
C ALA A 146 -14.06 -2.74 7.72
N ALA A 147 -13.11 -1.96 7.20
CA ALA A 147 -12.68 -2.00 5.81
C ALA A 147 -11.18 -2.31 5.72
N PRO A 148 -10.76 -3.27 4.89
CA PRO A 148 -9.35 -3.48 4.59
C PRO A 148 -8.78 -2.26 3.88
N LEU A 149 -7.56 -1.86 4.22
CA LEU A 149 -6.91 -0.67 3.65
C LEU A 149 -6.78 -0.78 2.13
N ARG A 150 -6.41 -1.95 1.60
CA ARG A 150 -6.23 -2.13 0.14
C ARG A 150 -7.52 -2.16 -0.65
N SER A 151 -8.68 -2.30 0.00
CA SER A 151 -9.97 -2.18 -0.65
C SER A 151 -10.39 -0.73 -0.88
N LEU A 152 -9.77 0.25 -0.20
CA LEU A 152 -10.17 1.66 -0.31
C LEU A 152 -10.17 2.21 -1.75
N PRO A 153 -9.16 1.93 -2.62
CA PRO A 153 -9.20 2.20 -4.06
C PRO A 153 -10.55 1.88 -4.70
N HIS A 154 -10.99 0.64 -4.52
CA HIS A 154 -12.22 0.13 -5.07
C HIS A 154 -13.46 0.76 -4.41
N LEU A 155 -13.51 0.78 -3.07
CA LEU A 155 -14.65 1.26 -2.29
C LEU A 155 -14.94 2.75 -2.49
N LEU A 156 -13.91 3.54 -2.77
CA LEU A 156 -14.01 4.98 -2.97
C LEU A 156 -13.93 5.39 -4.45
N GLY A 157 -13.64 4.46 -5.36
CA GLY A 157 -13.66 4.66 -6.81
C GLY A 157 -12.51 5.52 -7.35
N TRP A 158 -11.29 5.34 -6.83
CA TRP A 158 -10.10 6.07 -7.28
C TRP A 158 -9.14 5.16 -8.04
N THR A 159 -8.39 5.75 -8.97
CA THR A 159 -7.44 5.05 -9.85
C THR A 159 -6.06 5.72 -9.79
N LEU A 160 -5.02 5.09 -10.36
CA LEU A 160 -3.69 5.70 -10.45
C LEU A 160 -3.67 6.99 -11.27
N GLN A 161 -4.62 7.19 -12.18
CA GLN A 161 -4.77 8.44 -12.93
C GLN A 161 -5.49 9.53 -12.14
N SER A 162 -6.18 9.18 -11.06
CA SER A 162 -7.01 10.08 -10.26
C SER A 162 -6.93 9.70 -8.79
N LEU A 163 -5.75 9.89 -8.20
CA LEU A 163 -5.53 9.68 -6.77
C LEU A 163 -6.04 10.89 -5.97
N PRO A 164 -6.69 10.68 -4.81
CA PRO A 164 -6.87 11.71 -3.80
C PRO A 164 -5.51 12.26 -3.36
N PRO A 165 -5.49 13.52 -2.87
CA PRO A 165 -4.27 14.15 -2.44
C PRO A 165 -3.61 13.36 -1.30
N PRO A 166 -2.26 13.45 -1.15
CA PRO A 166 -1.63 13.06 0.09
C PRO A 166 -2.24 13.89 1.20
N GLY A 167 -2.80 13.25 2.24
CA GLY A 167 -3.18 13.98 3.44
C GLY A 167 -1.98 14.78 3.96
N ALA A 168 -2.20 15.98 4.48
CA ALA A 168 -1.12 16.84 4.96
C ALA A 168 -0.36 16.15 6.12
N PRO A 169 0.96 15.95 6.03
CA PRO A 169 1.72 15.39 7.14
C PRO A 169 1.68 16.33 8.33
N ARG A 170 1.69 15.78 9.55
CA ARG A 170 1.79 16.58 10.78
C ARG A 170 3.16 17.24 10.97
N GLN A 171 4.14 16.84 10.17
CA GLN A 171 5.52 17.26 10.28
C GLN A 171 6.00 17.86 8.97
N THR A 172 6.88 18.85 9.07
CA THR A 172 7.64 19.37 7.93
C THR A 172 9.09 18.90 8.04
N PRO A 173 9.71 18.47 6.93
CA PRO A 173 11.11 18.08 6.95
C PRO A 173 11.99 19.31 7.19
N GLN A 174 13.08 19.12 7.92
CA GLN A 174 14.10 20.15 8.07
C GLN A 174 15.08 20.09 6.90
N PRO A 175 15.59 21.24 6.43
CA PRO A 175 16.67 21.25 5.45
C PRO A 175 17.88 20.44 5.94
N SER A 176 18.35 19.52 5.11
CA SER A 176 19.47 18.63 5.41
C SER A 176 20.22 18.31 4.13
N SER A 177 21.51 17.99 4.23
CA SER A 177 22.32 17.47 3.13
C SER A 177 22.57 15.96 3.25
N ARG A 178 21.97 15.30 4.26
CA ARG A 178 22.18 13.87 4.50
C ARG A 178 21.43 13.04 3.46
N LEU A 179 22.10 12.01 2.95
CA LEU A 179 21.50 11.02 2.05
C LEU A 179 21.01 9.82 2.87
N GLY A 180 19.71 9.58 2.85
CA GLY A 180 19.10 8.34 3.32
C GLY A 180 19.22 7.24 2.27
N TRP A 181 19.60 6.05 2.71
CA TRP A 181 19.74 4.87 1.85
C TRP A 181 18.99 3.69 2.46
N PHE A 182 17.74 3.50 2.01
CA PHE A 182 16.82 2.45 2.45
C PHE A 182 16.53 1.45 1.33
N ALA A 183 17.55 1.16 0.53
CA ALA A 183 17.50 0.15 -0.54
C ALA A 183 18.33 -1.08 -0.14
N ARG A 184 17.94 -2.26 -0.64
CA ARG A 184 18.73 -3.50 -0.45
C ARG A 184 20.09 -3.46 -1.14
N THR A 185 20.22 -2.65 -2.19
CA THR A 185 21.49 -2.46 -2.90
C THR A 185 22.48 -1.72 -2.03
N ALA A 186 23.78 -1.95 -2.22
CA ALA A 186 24.78 -1.21 -1.48
C ALA A 186 24.83 0.27 -1.95
N PRO A 187 25.01 1.24 -1.03
CA PRO A 187 25.25 2.61 -1.41
C PRO A 187 26.56 2.74 -2.22
N PRO A 188 26.71 3.79 -3.05
CA PRO A 188 27.97 4.06 -3.74
C PRO A 188 29.14 4.17 -2.77
N ALA A 189 30.28 3.62 -3.15
CA ALA A 189 31.49 3.63 -2.33
C ALA A 189 31.88 5.07 -1.93
N GLY A 190 32.18 5.26 -0.65
CA GLY A 190 32.64 6.56 -0.11
C GLY A 190 31.54 7.59 0.17
N LYS A 191 30.25 7.28 -0.03
CA LYS A 191 29.15 8.12 0.47
C LYS A 191 28.80 7.72 1.91
N ASP A 192 28.78 8.72 2.81
CA ASP A 192 28.20 8.57 4.14
C ASP A 192 26.66 8.68 4.03
N VAL A 193 25.96 7.68 4.55
CA VAL A 193 24.51 7.53 4.37
C VAL A 193 23.81 7.16 5.66
N VAL A 194 22.60 7.67 5.83
CA VAL A 194 21.67 7.26 6.89
C VAL A 194 20.98 5.97 6.45
N ILE A 195 21.13 4.91 7.23
CA ILE A 195 20.52 3.60 6.95
C ILE A 195 19.43 3.20 7.94
N ASP A 196 19.37 3.87 9.10
CA ASP A 196 18.35 3.60 10.11
C ASP A 196 17.01 4.27 9.71
N PRO A 197 15.93 3.51 9.50
CA PRO A 197 14.62 4.06 9.13
C PRO A 197 14.09 5.14 10.08
N SER A 198 14.43 5.08 11.37
CA SER A 198 13.99 6.06 12.36
C SER A 198 14.60 7.45 12.15
N ASP A 199 15.69 7.53 11.40
CA ASP A 199 16.42 8.76 11.09
C ASP A 199 16.05 9.34 9.72
N VAL A 200 15.03 8.80 9.04
CA VAL A 200 14.59 9.27 7.71
C VAL A 200 14.24 10.76 7.69
N THR A 201 13.65 11.28 8.76
CA THR A 201 13.25 12.70 8.86
C THR A 201 14.44 13.66 8.96
N LYS A 202 15.65 13.13 9.20
CA LYS A 202 16.91 13.89 9.23
C LYS A 202 17.59 13.95 7.85
N CYS A 203 17.02 13.30 6.84
CA CYS A 203 17.59 13.24 5.49
C CYS A 203 17.12 14.43 4.64
N GLY A 204 17.97 14.87 3.71
CA GLY A 204 17.61 15.85 2.68
C GLY A 204 17.29 15.21 1.33
N PHE A 205 17.78 13.99 1.13
CA PHE A 205 17.56 13.16 -0.04
C PHE A 205 17.39 11.71 0.41
N VAL A 206 16.54 10.96 -0.26
CA VAL A 206 16.33 9.54 0.06
C VAL A 206 16.36 8.70 -1.20
N VAL A 207 17.14 7.62 -1.17
CA VAL A 207 17.05 6.51 -2.13
C VAL A 207 16.56 5.29 -1.36
N GLY A 208 15.55 4.59 -1.86
CA GLY A 208 15.05 3.40 -1.18
C GLY A 208 14.22 2.47 -2.03
N ASP A 209 13.96 1.28 -1.50
CA ASP A 209 12.99 0.34 -2.07
C ASP A 209 11.57 0.74 -1.62
N ASP A 210 10.56 -0.05 -2.02
CA ASP A 210 9.16 0.05 -1.62
C ASP A 210 8.93 -0.29 -0.12
N THR A 211 9.44 0.57 0.78
CA THR A 211 9.48 0.42 2.25
C THR A 211 8.86 1.60 2.99
N ALA A 212 8.50 1.43 4.26
CA ALA A 212 7.86 2.51 5.03
C ALA A 212 8.73 3.77 5.10
N ALA A 213 10.05 3.65 5.30
CA ALA A 213 10.96 4.79 5.36
C ALA A 213 10.92 5.64 4.08
N THR A 214 11.01 5.00 2.91
CA THR A 214 10.90 5.66 1.61
C THR A 214 9.58 6.43 1.47
N HIS A 215 8.48 5.84 1.94
CA HIS A 215 7.16 6.46 1.90
C HIS A 215 6.99 7.62 2.90
N VAL A 216 7.60 7.52 4.09
CA VAL A 216 7.63 8.64 5.05
C VAL A 216 8.38 9.82 4.44
N ALA A 217 9.55 9.59 3.85
CA ALA A 217 10.33 10.65 3.20
C ALA A 217 9.52 11.37 2.11
N ALA A 218 8.87 10.59 1.24
CA ALA A 218 8.07 11.09 0.15
C ALA A 218 6.81 11.83 0.63
N LEU A 219 6.13 11.34 1.68
CA LEU A 219 5.00 12.01 2.29
C LEU A 219 5.39 13.37 2.88
N LEU A 220 6.57 13.47 3.48
CA LEU A 220 7.12 14.71 4.03
C LEU A 220 7.61 15.68 2.94
N GLY A 221 7.65 15.26 1.68
CA GLY A 221 8.14 16.09 0.58
C GLY A 221 9.66 16.10 0.42
N ILE A 222 10.37 15.18 1.09
CA ILE A 222 11.80 14.98 0.88
C ILE A 222 12.00 14.43 -0.54
N PRO A 223 12.93 15.01 -1.35
CA PRO A 223 13.30 14.45 -2.65
C PRO A 223 13.69 12.98 -2.53
N THR A 224 12.91 12.11 -3.18
CA THR A 224 12.99 10.66 -3.00
C THR A 224 13.11 9.95 -4.35
N LEU A 225 14.05 9.02 -4.47
CA LEU A 225 14.14 8.07 -5.57
C LEU A 225 13.77 6.68 -5.07
N LEU A 226 12.78 6.07 -5.70
CA LEU A 226 12.37 4.71 -5.42
C LEU A 226 12.93 3.75 -6.47
N LEU A 227 13.63 2.71 -5.99
CA LEU A 227 14.12 1.60 -6.81
C LEU A 227 13.06 0.50 -6.83
N LEU A 228 12.36 0.38 -7.97
CA LEU A 228 11.23 -0.51 -8.09
C LEU A 228 11.62 -1.80 -8.84
N PRO A 229 11.47 -2.99 -8.23
CA PRO A 229 11.76 -4.24 -8.89
C PRO A 229 10.75 -4.54 -10.02
N PRO A 230 11.06 -5.48 -10.94
CA PRO A 230 10.13 -5.88 -11.99
C PRO A 230 8.83 -6.52 -11.48
N ALA A 231 8.89 -7.18 -10.32
CA ALA A 231 7.76 -7.87 -9.68
C ALA A 231 7.02 -6.98 -8.67
N ALA A 232 6.98 -5.67 -8.92
CA ALA A 232 6.39 -4.71 -8.02
C ALA A 232 4.88 -4.84 -7.86
N ASP A 233 4.39 -4.30 -6.74
CA ASP A 233 2.98 -4.25 -6.39
C ASP A 233 2.18 -3.45 -7.44
N TRP A 234 0.93 -3.87 -7.67
CA TRP A 234 0.05 -3.25 -8.65
C TRP A 234 -0.23 -1.77 -8.34
N LEU A 235 -0.09 -1.37 -7.07
CA LEU A 235 -0.19 0.02 -6.63
C LEU A 235 0.74 0.96 -7.42
N TRP A 236 1.85 0.49 -7.96
CA TRP A 236 2.76 1.34 -8.73
C TRP A 236 2.39 1.48 -10.21
N GLY A 237 1.60 0.54 -10.74
CA GLY A 237 1.33 0.45 -12.17
C GLY A 237 2.60 0.22 -13.01
N PRO A 238 2.47 0.23 -14.35
CA PRO A 238 3.59 -0.04 -15.26
C PRO A 238 4.54 1.15 -15.47
N ALA A 239 4.16 2.36 -15.04
CA ALA A 239 4.88 3.58 -15.36
C ALA A 239 6.11 3.80 -14.46
N ARG A 240 7.17 4.37 -15.03
CA ARG A 240 8.37 4.85 -14.35
C ARG A 240 8.47 6.38 -14.52
N GLY A 241 9.25 7.05 -13.68
CA GLY A 241 9.36 8.52 -13.64
C GLY A 241 8.62 9.12 -12.44
N PRO A 242 8.05 10.34 -12.56
CA PRO A 242 7.32 10.97 -11.47
C PRO A 242 6.22 10.08 -10.91
N SER A 243 6.18 9.93 -9.59
CA SER A 243 5.19 9.10 -8.91
C SER A 243 3.81 9.75 -8.96
N PRO A 244 2.74 9.00 -9.27
CA PRO A 244 1.38 9.49 -9.08
C PRO A 244 1.06 9.64 -7.58
N TRP A 245 1.73 8.86 -6.73
CA TRP A 245 1.51 8.87 -5.30
C TRP A 245 2.09 10.14 -4.69
N TYR A 246 3.41 10.36 -4.75
CA TYR A 246 4.03 11.48 -4.03
C TYR A 246 4.70 12.46 -5.00
N PRO A 247 4.40 13.77 -4.92
CA PRO A 247 5.03 14.76 -5.80
C PRO A 247 6.56 14.82 -5.71
N SER A 248 7.14 14.47 -4.56
CA SER A 248 8.60 14.47 -4.34
C SER A 248 9.29 13.16 -4.70
N LEU A 249 8.55 12.16 -5.20
CA LEU A 249 9.09 10.82 -5.48
C LEU A 249 9.19 10.56 -6.98
N GLU A 250 10.37 10.12 -7.41
CA GLU A 250 10.63 9.57 -8.74
C GLU A 250 10.84 8.04 -8.63
N VAL A 251 10.32 7.27 -9.60
CA VAL A 251 10.42 5.81 -9.65
C VAL A 251 11.32 5.40 -10.82
N ILE A 252 12.33 4.56 -10.56
CA ILE A 252 13.13 3.91 -11.60
C ILE A 252 13.14 2.38 -11.38
N GLY A 253 13.47 1.62 -12.41
CA GLY A 253 13.80 0.20 -12.27
C GLY A 253 15.08 0.03 -11.46
N GLU A 254 15.16 -1.04 -10.65
CA GLU A 254 16.36 -1.34 -9.85
C GLU A 254 17.61 -1.61 -10.72
N GLU A 255 17.40 -1.98 -11.98
CA GLU A 255 18.43 -2.19 -12.99
C GLU A 255 18.98 -0.89 -13.64
N GLU A 256 18.30 0.24 -13.45
CA GLU A 256 18.58 1.50 -14.15
C GLU A 256 19.72 2.31 -13.50
N SER A 257 20.90 1.70 -13.39
CA SER A 257 22.08 2.26 -12.70
C SER A 257 22.52 3.65 -13.18
N GLU A 258 22.39 3.95 -14.48
CA GLU A 258 22.71 5.27 -15.04
C GLU A 258 21.76 6.36 -14.52
N LYS A 259 20.46 6.05 -14.40
CA LYS A 259 19.47 6.99 -13.85
C LYS A 259 19.69 7.22 -12.36
N LEU A 260 20.04 6.16 -11.62
CA LEU A 260 20.44 6.27 -10.22
C LEU A 260 21.67 7.18 -10.07
N ALA A 261 22.71 6.99 -10.89
CA ALA A 261 23.92 7.82 -10.85
C ALA A 261 23.61 9.29 -11.20
N ALA A 262 22.79 9.53 -12.22
CA ALA A 262 22.36 10.88 -12.59
C ALA A 262 21.54 11.55 -11.46
N TRP A 263 20.65 10.81 -10.81
CA TRP A 263 19.87 11.31 -9.67
C TRP A 263 20.78 11.69 -8.51
N LEU A 264 21.74 10.82 -8.16
CA LEU A 264 22.71 11.04 -7.09
C LEU A 264 23.66 12.21 -7.33
N GLY A 265 23.81 12.67 -8.57
CA GLY A 265 24.54 13.89 -8.90
C GLY A 265 23.80 15.18 -8.54
N ARG A 266 22.51 15.09 -8.19
CA ARG A 266 21.68 16.19 -7.70
C ARG A 266 21.73 16.35 -6.18
N CYS A 267 22.27 15.36 -5.47
CA CYS A 267 22.37 15.29 -4.01
C CYS A 267 23.75 15.74 -3.53
#